data_AF-A0A2H0N3V9-F1
#
_entry.id   AF-A0A2H0N3V9-F1
#
_cell.length_a   1.000
_cell.length_b   1.000
_cell.length_c   1.000
_cell.angle_alpha   90.00
_cell.angle_beta   90.00
_cell.angle_gamma   90.00
#
_symmetry.space_group_name_H-M   'P 1'
#
loop_
_entity.id
_entity.type
_entity.pdbx_description
1 polymer ?
#
loop_
_entity_poly.entity_id
_entity_poly.type
_entity_poly.pdbx_seq_one_letter_code
_entity_poly.pdbx_strand_id
1 'polypeptide(L)'
;MSRRLDAFTDFCKVCSNMPFCFLPVEDQTLHITKLQKVVRQLKEKLSGNDLLQTRAGQSILSLHTLLQQVPVNELEIATRLKEIYVFFLENNEGIKIEKFDEWKKYLDIFFYRAFHHHEHSRIITETCSHLSQDAQQLHDINMVKDRIIFYVLEYTLQLQIELLKISSVHKQRKAIMHGIIVSAGNLPSLESLMRTFQDDVVYAFCNPLLRDQLLKIFLNFKQAMDTDDVPTIVSALSVYNIQLLHVVLDSGIKQFQGIVYKPYADGTLIRDIIKHLQI
;
A
#
# COMPACT_ATOMS: atom_id res chain seq x y z
N MET A 1 -0.24 -31.22 7.35
CA MET A 1 -1.08 -30.11 6.87
C MET A 1 -0.69 -28.77 7.49
N SER A 2 -0.52 -28.68 8.82
CA SER A 2 -0.10 -27.44 9.53
C SER A 2 1.00 -26.61 8.84
N ARG A 3 2.18 -27.20 8.56
CA ARG A 3 3.30 -26.47 7.94
C ARG A 3 3.01 -25.88 6.54
N ARG A 4 1.98 -26.38 5.85
CA ARG A 4 1.58 -25.90 4.52
C ARG A 4 0.70 -24.66 4.63
N LEU A 5 -0.19 -24.64 5.61
CA LEU A 5 -1.01 -23.47 5.94
C LEU A 5 -0.13 -22.32 6.41
N ASP A 6 0.90 -22.60 7.21
CA ASP A 6 1.83 -21.58 7.69
C ASP A 6 2.46 -20.79 6.53
N ALA A 7 2.86 -21.46 5.43
CA ALA A 7 3.41 -20.77 4.25
C ALA A 7 2.37 -19.94 3.47
N PHE A 8 1.12 -20.42 3.36
CA PHE A 8 0.04 -19.65 2.75
C PHE A 8 -0.32 -18.42 3.58
N THR A 9 -0.43 -18.60 4.90
CA THR A 9 -0.68 -17.51 5.86
C THR A 9 0.43 -16.48 5.82
N ASP A 10 1.71 -16.91 5.86
CA ASP A 10 2.86 -16.01 5.79
C ASP A 10 2.84 -15.17 4.51
N PHE A 11 2.59 -15.81 3.35
CA PHE A 11 2.50 -15.10 2.08
C PHE A 11 1.34 -14.10 2.06
N CYS A 12 0.15 -14.52 2.51
CA CYS A 12 -1.03 -13.64 2.58
C CYS A 12 -0.81 -12.47 3.55
N LYS A 13 -0.12 -12.69 4.68
CA LYS A 13 0.19 -11.66 5.67
C LYS A 13 1.13 -10.59 5.12
N VAL A 14 2.11 -10.98 4.32
CA VAL A 14 2.98 -10.02 3.65
C VAL A 14 2.19 -9.23 2.61
N CYS A 15 1.43 -9.92 1.76
CA CYS A 15 0.65 -9.29 0.71
C CYS A 15 -0.61 -8.57 1.25
N SER A 16 -1.02 -8.76 2.50
CA SER A 16 -2.06 -7.93 3.10
C SER A 16 -1.55 -6.53 3.44
N ASN A 17 -0.24 -6.37 3.63
CA ASN A 17 0.36 -5.11 4.08
C ASN A 17 0.82 -4.22 2.93
N MET A 18 1.41 -4.79 1.87
CA MET A 18 1.89 -4.02 0.70
C MET A 18 2.06 -4.88 -0.56
N PRO A 19 1.94 -4.29 -1.77
CA PRO A 19 2.16 -4.99 -3.03
C PRO A 19 3.46 -5.79 -3.02
N PHE A 20 3.40 -7.04 -3.46
CA PHE A 20 4.54 -7.96 -3.39
C PHE A 20 5.77 -7.42 -4.14
N CYS A 21 5.55 -6.72 -5.24
CA CYS A 21 6.60 -6.07 -6.03
C CYS A 21 7.36 -4.97 -5.27
N PHE A 22 6.83 -4.45 -4.16
CA PHE A 22 7.47 -3.39 -3.37
C PHE A 22 8.48 -3.91 -2.35
N LEU A 23 8.45 -5.20 -2.05
CA LEU A 23 9.41 -5.86 -1.17
C LEU A 23 10.81 -5.87 -1.80
N PRO A 24 11.87 -5.94 -0.99
CA PRO A 24 13.21 -6.28 -1.48
C PRO A 24 13.19 -7.58 -2.30
N VAL A 25 14.01 -7.65 -3.35
CA VAL A 25 14.08 -8.82 -4.25
C VAL A 25 14.40 -10.12 -3.50
N GLU A 26 15.22 -10.02 -2.45
CA GLU A 26 15.57 -11.14 -1.57
C GLU A 26 14.34 -11.69 -0.83
N ASP A 27 13.51 -10.80 -0.27
CA ASP A 27 12.27 -11.17 0.40
C ASP A 27 11.25 -11.74 -0.58
N GLN A 28 11.11 -11.14 -1.76
CA GLN A 28 10.25 -11.69 -2.82
C GLN A 28 10.68 -13.13 -3.15
N THR A 29 11.97 -13.35 -3.38
CA THR A 29 12.53 -14.68 -3.71
C THR A 29 12.27 -15.68 -2.59
N LEU A 30 12.46 -15.27 -1.34
CA LEU A 30 12.22 -16.11 -0.16
C LEU A 30 10.76 -16.57 -0.08
N HIS A 31 9.82 -15.64 -0.20
CA HIS A 31 8.38 -15.92 -0.11
C HIS A 31 7.88 -16.77 -1.28
N ILE A 32 8.30 -16.48 -2.51
CA ILE A 32 7.97 -17.30 -3.69
C ILE A 32 8.54 -18.72 -3.52
N THR A 33 9.79 -18.88 -3.09
CA THR A 33 10.41 -20.20 -2.93
C THR A 33 9.68 -21.06 -1.89
N LYS A 34 9.31 -20.46 -0.74
CA LYS A 34 8.51 -21.13 0.30
C LYS A 34 7.17 -21.60 -0.25
N LEU A 35 6.47 -20.70 -0.97
CA LEU A 35 5.16 -20.98 -1.52
C LEU A 35 5.22 -22.05 -2.64
N GLN A 36 6.18 -21.94 -3.56
CA GLN A 36 6.43 -22.93 -4.61
C GLN A 36 6.72 -24.32 -4.05
N LYS A 37 7.49 -24.42 -2.95
CA LYS A 37 7.77 -25.70 -2.27
C LYS A 37 6.47 -26.35 -1.77
N VAL A 38 5.58 -25.57 -1.14
CA VAL A 38 4.29 -26.07 -0.67
C VAL A 38 3.38 -26.47 -1.82
N VAL A 39 3.30 -25.65 -2.87
CA VAL A 39 2.49 -25.93 -4.07
C VAL A 39 2.98 -27.19 -4.78
N ARG A 40 4.30 -27.40 -4.89
CA ARG A 40 4.87 -28.64 -5.47
C ARG A 40 4.49 -29.88 -4.66
N GLN A 41 4.59 -29.81 -3.34
CA GLN A 41 4.19 -30.92 -2.45
C GLN A 41 2.68 -31.21 -2.48
N LEU A 42 1.86 -30.19 -2.77
CA LEU A 42 0.43 -30.39 -2.99
C LEU A 42 0.18 -31.04 -4.34
N LYS A 43 0.80 -30.53 -5.40
CA LYS A 43 0.74 -31.10 -6.74
C LYS A 43 1.12 -32.59 -6.75
N GLU A 44 2.25 -32.97 -6.17
CA GLU A 44 2.73 -34.36 -6.09
C GLU A 44 1.74 -35.29 -5.37
N LYS A 45 1.08 -34.81 -4.31
CA LYS A 45 0.04 -35.57 -3.62
C LYS A 45 -1.25 -35.70 -4.41
N LEU A 46 -1.55 -34.73 -5.27
CA LEU A 46 -2.73 -34.75 -6.14
C LEU A 46 -2.53 -35.65 -7.36
N SER A 47 -1.29 -35.84 -7.82
CA SER A 47 -0.95 -36.73 -8.94
C SER A 47 -1.38 -38.20 -8.74
N GLY A 48 -1.64 -38.62 -7.50
CA GLY A 48 -2.08 -39.98 -7.17
C GLY A 48 -3.60 -40.15 -7.01
N ASN A 49 -4.40 -39.09 -7.15
CA ASN A 49 -5.86 -39.09 -6.94
C ASN A 49 -6.58 -38.39 -8.12
N ASP A 50 -7.84 -38.72 -8.40
CA ASP A 50 -8.70 -38.03 -9.41
C ASP A 50 -8.95 -36.52 -9.12
N LEU A 51 -8.33 -35.99 -8.06
CA LEU A 51 -8.43 -34.60 -7.60
C LEU A 51 -7.89 -33.57 -8.60
N LEU A 52 -7.10 -33.95 -9.61
CA LEU A 52 -6.66 -33.05 -10.67
C LEU A 52 -7.83 -32.47 -11.50
N GLN A 53 -8.96 -33.17 -11.54
CA GLN A 53 -10.18 -32.68 -12.21
C GLN A 53 -11.03 -31.75 -11.33
N THR A 54 -10.71 -31.65 -10.03
CA THR A 54 -11.43 -30.74 -9.12
C THR A 54 -10.97 -29.29 -9.33
N ARG A 55 -11.83 -28.35 -8.97
CA ARG A 55 -11.51 -26.91 -8.98
C ARG A 55 -10.23 -26.62 -8.20
N ALA A 56 -10.04 -27.25 -7.05
CA ALA A 56 -8.84 -27.07 -6.22
C ALA A 56 -7.56 -27.60 -6.88
N GLY A 57 -7.64 -28.77 -7.55
CA GLY A 57 -6.53 -29.31 -8.31
C GLY A 57 -6.10 -28.36 -9.43
N GLN A 58 -7.07 -27.82 -10.16
CA GLN A 58 -6.82 -26.79 -11.18
C GLN A 58 -6.23 -25.50 -10.58
N SER A 59 -6.73 -25.04 -9.43
CA SER A 59 -6.19 -23.86 -8.74
C SER A 59 -4.74 -24.06 -8.28
N ILE A 60 -4.38 -25.26 -7.81
CA ILE A 60 -3.00 -25.60 -7.40
C ILE A 60 -2.07 -25.64 -8.60
N LEU A 61 -2.51 -26.22 -9.72
CA LEU A 61 -1.74 -26.21 -10.97
C LEU A 61 -1.56 -24.77 -11.51
N SER A 62 -2.63 -23.98 -11.53
CA SER A 62 -2.59 -22.58 -11.95
C SER A 62 -1.67 -21.76 -11.05
N LEU A 63 -1.78 -21.90 -9.72
CA LEU A 63 -0.91 -21.22 -8.77
C LEU A 63 0.56 -21.58 -9.00
N HIS A 64 0.87 -22.84 -9.34
CA HIS A 64 2.24 -23.24 -9.66
C HIS A 64 2.82 -22.46 -10.84
N THR A 65 2.02 -22.26 -11.90
CA THR A 65 2.42 -21.48 -13.08
C THR A 65 2.54 -20.00 -12.77
N LEU A 66 1.60 -19.42 -12.00
CA LEU A 66 1.61 -18.01 -11.63
C LEU A 66 2.85 -17.63 -10.83
N LEU A 67 3.30 -18.52 -9.93
CA LEU A 67 4.49 -18.29 -9.11
C LEU A 67 5.81 -18.36 -9.90
N GLN A 68 5.77 -18.70 -11.20
CA GLN A 68 6.94 -18.67 -12.09
C GLN A 68 6.99 -17.41 -12.97
N GLN A 69 5.92 -16.61 -12.97
CA GLN A 69 5.83 -15.37 -13.74
C GLN A 69 6.59 -14.23 -13.06
N VAL A 70 7.20 -13.36 -13.86
CA VAL A 70 7.83 -12.11 -13.40
C VAL A 70 7.35 -10.99 -14.32
N PRO A 71 6.63 -9.97 -13.81
CA PRO A 71 6.11 -9.84 -12.43
C PRO A 71 5.00 -10.85 -12.12
N VAL A 72 4.78 -11.13 -10.83
CA VAL A 72 3.68 -11.99 -10.39
C VAL A 72 2.34 -11.26 -10.47
N ASN A 73 1.30 -11.94 -10.95
CA ASN A 73 -0.06 -11.41 -10.92
C ASN A 73 -0.70 -11.67 -9.55
N GLU A 74 -0.63 -10.68 -8.66
CA GLU A 74 -1.13 -10.79 -7.29
C GLU A 74 -2.63 -11.06 -7.19
N LEU A 75 -3.46 -10.50 -8.07
CA LEU A 75 -4.91 -10.73 -8.06
C LEU A 75 -5.24 -12.18 -8.44
N GLU A 76 -4.59 -12.71 -9.46
CA GLU A 76 -4.75 -14.11 -9.84
C GLU A 76 -4.25 -15.05 -8.74
N ILE A 77 -3.11 -14.75 -8.11
CA ILE A 77 -2.59 -15.52 -6.98
C ILE A 77 -3.60 -15.51 -5.81
N ALA A 78 -4.11 -14.34 -5.41
CA ALA A 78 -5.11 -14.21 -4.35
C ALA A 78 -6.39 -15.01 -4.67
N THR A 79 -6.82 -14.98 -5.93
CA THR A 79 -7.99 -15.73 -6.41
C THR A 79 -7.75 -17.25 -6.29
N ARG A 80 -6.59 -17.75 -6.74
CA ARG A 80 -6.25 -19.17 -6.59
C ARG A 80 -6.13 -19.59 -5.13
N LEU A 81 -5.56 -18.75 -4.27
CA LEU A 81 -5.49 -19.03 -2.83
C LEU A 81 -6.88 -19.09 -2.17
N LYS A 82 -7.85 -18.27 -2.61
CA LYS A 82 -9.25 -18.37 -2.17
C LYS A 82 -9.90 -19.69 -2.57
N GLU A 83 -9.70 -20.15 -3.80
CA GLU A 83 -10.23 -21.43 -4.25
C GLU A 83 -9.61 -22.61 -3.48
N ILE A 84 -8.31 -22.55 -3.20
CA ILE A 84 -7.60 -23.54 -2.40
C ILE A 84 -8.09 -23.52 -0.94
N TYR A 85 -8.35 -22.33 -0.38
CA TYR A 85 -8.91 -22.18 0.97
C TYR A 85 -10.27 -22.88 1.10
N VAL A 86 -11.21 -22.62 0.19
CA VAL A 86 -12.56 -23.21 0.20
C VAL A 86 -12.47 -24.74 0.17
N PHE A 87 -11.63 -25.28 -0.71
CA PHE A 87 -11.44 -26.73 -0.79
C PHE A 87 -10.92 -27.35 0.51
N PHE A 88 -9.91 -26.73 1.13
CA PHE A 88 -9.38 -27.23 2.38
C PHE A 88 -10.38 -27.10 3.54
N LEU A 89 -11.26 -26.11 3.51
CA LEU A 89 -12.34 -25.97 4.48
C LEU A 89 -13.36 -27.12 4.36
N GLU A 90 -13.75 -27.48 3.13
CA GLU A 90 -14.73 -28.53 2.85
C GLU A 90 -14.21 -29.95 3.13
N ASN A 91 -12.90 -30.17 3.05
CA ASN A 91 -12.27 -31.50 3.14
C ASN A 91 -11.47 -31.71 4.44
N ASN A 92 -11.82 -30.99 5.50
CA ASN A 92 -10.93 -30.82 6.66
C ASN A 92 -11.18 -31.85 7.77
N GLU A 93 -10.42 -32.95 7.76
CA GLU A 93 -10.28 -33.83 8.93
C GLU A 93 -9.00 -33.46 9.71
N GLY A 94 -9.16 -32.73 10.83
CA GLY A 94 -8.10 -32.64 11.86
C GLY A 94 -7.16 -31.43 11.84
N ILE A 95 -7.51 -30.32 11.17
CA ILE A 95 -6.78 -29.05 11.34
C ILE A 95 -7.52 -28.14 12.34
N LYS A 96 -6.75 -27.49 13.23
CA LYS A 96 -7.28 -26.49 14.16
C LYS A 96 -7.94 -25.33 13.42
N ILE A 97 -9.18 -25.02 13.78
CA ILE A 97 -10.00 -23.93 13.21
C ILE A 97 -9.25 -22.58 13.23
N GLU A 98 -8.53 -22.30 14.31
CA GLU A 98 -7.75 -21.06 14.49
C GLU A 98 -6.76 -20.77 13.34
N LYS A 99 -6.12 -21.80 12.78
CA LYS A 99 -5.19 -21.63 11.66
C LYS A 99 -5.88 -21.29 10.35
N PHE A 100 -7.12 -21.75 10.17
CA PHE A 100 -7.94 -21.38 9.02
C PHE A 100 -8.45 -19.96 9.14
N ASP A 101 -8.85 -19.54 10.34
CA ASP A 101 -9.32 -18.18 10.59
C ASP A 101 -8.20 -17.16 10.36
N GLU A 102 -6.99 -17.46 10.82
CA GLU A 102 -5.83 -16.61 10.57
C GLU A 102 -5.50 -16.50 9.07
N TRP A 103 -5.48 -17.63 8.35
CA TRP A 103 -5.26 -17.62 6.90
C TRP A 103 -6.34 -16.79 6.19
N LYS A 104 -7.62 -17.05 6.50
CA LYS A 104 -8.76 -16.33 5.90
C LYS A 104 -8.65 -14.83 6.11
N LYS A 105 -8.36 -14.39 7.35
CA LYS A 105 -8.20 -12.98 7.68
C LYS A 105 -7.21 -12.28 6.75
N TYR A 106 -6.00 -12.82 6.59
CA TYR A 106 -5.00 -12.20 5.73
C TYR A 106 -5.29 -12.37 4.24
N LEU A 107 -5.86 -13.51 3.84
CA LEU A 107 -6.25 -13.78 2.46
C LEU A 107 -7.34 -12.82 1.96
N ASP A 108 -8.33 -12.51 2.79
CA ASP A 108 -9.39 -11.57 2.44
C ASP A 108 -8.85 -10.14 2.27
N ILE A 109 -7.95 -9.70 3.16
CA ILE A 109 -7.29 -8.39 3.05
C ILE A 109 -6.41 -8.33 1.80
N PHE A 110 -5.59 -9.37 1.56
CA PHE A 110 -4.75 -9.47 0.37
C PHE A 110 -5.59 -9.41 -0.91
N PHE A 111 -6.65 -10.22 -1.00
CA PHE A 111 -7.55 -10.22 -2.15
C PHE A 111 -8.19 -8.87 -2.38
N TYR A 112 -8.77 -8.26 -1.34
CA TYR A 112 -9.42 -6.95 -1.45
C TYR A 112 -8.43 -5.91 -1.99
N ARG A 113 -7.23 -5.84 -1.41
CA ARG A 113 -6.20 -4.89 -1.82
C ARG A 113 -5.73 -5.13 -3.26
N ALA A 114 -5.49 -6.38 -3.66
CA ALA A 114 -5.08 -6.71 -5.03
C ALA A 114 -6.18 -6.39 -6.05
N PHE A 115 -7.43 -6.71 -5.73
CA PHE A 115 -8.59 -6.40 -6.57
C PHE A 115 -8.79 -4.89 -6.70
N HIS A 116 -8.74 -4.18 -5.59
CA HIS A 116 -8.89 -2.73 -5.54
C HIS A 116 -7.83 -2.02 -6.38
N HIS A 117 -6.55 -2.41 -6.24
CA HIS A 117 -5.48 -1.87 -7.08
C HIS A 117 -5.69 -2.17 -8.57
N HIS A 118 -6.13 -3.39 -8.91
CA HIS A 118 -6.42 -3.78 -10.30
C HIS A 118 -7.54 -2.94 -10.91
N GLU A 119 -8.69 -2.83 -10.23
CA GLU A 119 -9.84 -2.08 -10.75
C GLU A 119 -9.52 -0.59 -10.91
N HIS A 120 -8.91 0.05 -9.91
CA HIS A 120 -8.55 1.46 -10.03
C HIS A 120 -7.51 1.70 -11.13
N SER A 121 -6.51 0.82 -11.27
CA SER A 121 -5.54 0.90 -12.36
C SER A 121 -6.20 0.75 -13.73
N ARG A 122 -7.18 -0.17 -13.86
CA ARG A 122 -7.96 -0.34 -15.10
C ARG A 122 -8.75 0.93 -15.43
N ILE A 123 -9.49 1.48 -14.45
CA ILE A 123 -10.32 2.68 -14.62
C ILE A 123 -9.47 3.89 -15.05
N ILE A 124 -8.34 4.13 -14.38
CA ILE A 124 -7.50 5.29 -14.72
C ILE A 124 -6.80 5.10 -16.07
N THR A 125 -6.38 3.87 -16.40
CA THR A 125 -5.83 3.56 -17.72
C THR A 125 -6.86 3.78 -18.83
N GLU A 126 -8.11 3.35 -18.64
CA GLU A 126 -9.19 3.62 -19.59
C GLU A 126 -9.44 5.12 -19.73
N THR A 127 -9.53 5.83 -18.61
CA THR A 127 -9.77 7.30 -18.58
C THR A 127 -8.66 8.07 -19.30
N CYS A 128 -7.40 7.69 -19.07
CA CYS A 128 -6.24 8.36 -19.67
C CYS A 128 -5.97 7.88 -21.12
N SER A 129 -6.55 6.77 -21.58
CA SER A 129 -6.26 6.19 -22.90
C SER A 129 -6.62 7.11 -24.07
N HIS A 130 -7.57 8.02 -23.88
CA HIS A 130 -8.01 9.00 -24.87
C HIS A 130 -7.13 10.26 -24.92
N LEU A 131 -6.22 10.43 -23.96
CA LEU A 131 -5.34 11.59 -23.86
C LEU A 131 -4.02 11.32 -24.59
N SER A 132 -3.48 12.36 -25.26
CA SER A 132 -2.11 12.32 -25.77
C SER A 132 -1.10 12.23 -24.62
N GLN A 133 0.13 11.80 -24.90
CA GLN A 133 1.18 11.72 -23.87
C GLN A 133 1.43 13.09 -23.20
N ASP A 134 1.48 14.18 -23.97
CA ASP A 134 1.64 15.53 -23.43
C ASP A 134 0.46 15.94 -22.53
N ALA A 135 -0.76 15.56 -22.90
CA ALA A 135 -1.95 15.83 -22.10
C ALA A 135 -1.96 15.02 -20.80
N GLN A 136 -1.51 13.76 -20.81
CA GLN A 136 -1.35 12.94 -19.61
C GLN A 136 -0.28 13.51 -18.68
N GLN A 137 0.86 13.96 -19.22
CA GLN A 137 1.91 14.60 -18.42
C GLN A 137 1.43 15.91 -17.78
N LEU A 138 0.72 16.75 -18.54
CA LEU A 138 0.15 17.99 -18.01
C LEU A 138 -0.91 17.71 -16.94
N HIS A 139 -1.76 16.70 -17.14
CA HIS A 139 -2.72 16.21 -16.15
C HIS A 139 -2.01 15.81 -14.85
N ASP A 140 -0.98 14.98 -14.94
CA ASP A 140 -0.22 14.53 -13.77
C ASP A 140 0.44 15.70 -13.04
N ILE A 141 1.06 16.65 -13.76
CA ILE A 141 1.65 17.86 -13.15
C ILE A 141 0.60 18.68 -12.40
N ASN A 142 -0.60 18.83 -12.95
CA ASN A 142 -1.70 19.53 -12.28
C ASN A 142 -2.17 18.76 -11.04
N MET A 143 -2.30 17.43 -11.13
CA MET A 143 -2.62 16.59 -9.96
C MET A 143 -1.54 16.67 -8.87
N VAL A 144 -0.25 16.77 -9.22
CA VAL A 144 0.81 16.99 -8.22
C VAL A 144 0.56 18.31 -7.47
N LYS A 145 0.21 19.39 -8.16
CA LYS A 145 -0.09 20.67 -7.51
C LYS A 145 -1.34 20.59 -6.63
N ASP A 146 -2.44 20.11 -7.20
CA ASP A 146 -3.75 20.18 -6.54
C ASP A 146 -3.90 19.14 -5.43
N ARG A 147 -3.36 17.93 -5.62
CA ARG A 147 -3.51 16.82 -4.69
C ARG A 147 -2.30 16.65 -3.79
N ILE A 148 -1.08 16.67 -4.32
CA ILE A 148 0.11 16.42 -3.49
C ILE A 148 0.51 17.67 -2.72
N ILE A 149 0.70 18.81 -3.39
CA ILE A 149 1.13 20.04 -2.71
C ILE A 149 -0.01 20.56 -1.83
N PHE A 150 -1.14 20.91 -2.44
CA PHE A 150 -2.21 21.60 -1.75
C PHE A 150 -2.97 20.72 -0.75
N TYR A 151 -3.43 19.53 -1.16
CA TYR A 151 -4.26 18.69 -0.28
C TYR A 151 -3.45 17.89 0.75
N VAL A 152 -2.28 17.36 0.38
CA VAL A 152 -1.51 16.46 1.25
C VAL A 152 -0.40 17.19 2.00
N LEU A 153 0.60 17.70 1.29
CA LEU A 153 1.82 18.29 1.89
C LEU A 153 1.50 19.51 2.74
N GLU A 154 0.60 20.37 2.29
CA GLU A 154 0.20 21.54 3.05
C GLU A 154 -0.36 21.18 4.43
N TYR A 155 -1.21 20.14 4.47
CA TYR A 155 -1.76 19.57 5.69
C TYR A 155 -0.67 18.87 6.52
N THR A 156 0.08 17.96 5.93
CA THR A 156 1.00 17.09 6.68
C THR A 156 2.24 17.82 7.18
N LEU A 157 2.72 18.85 6.47
CA LEU A 157 3.79 19.73 6.94
C LEU A 157 3.31 20.61 8.09
N GLN A 158 2.10 21.17 8.01
CA GLN A 158 1.52 21.92 9.12
C GLN A 158 1.33 21.03 10.34
N LEU A 159 0.79 19.82 10.16
CA LEU A 159 0.63 18.85 11.24
C LEU A 159 1.96 18.52 11.91
N GLN A 160 3.02 18.28 11.13
CA GLN A 160 4.35 18.00 11.65
C GLN A 160 4.86 19.17 12.53
N ILE A 161 4.74 20.41 12.06
CA ILE A 161 5.14 21.59 12.83
C ILE A 161 4.36 21.69 14.15
N GLU A 162 3.05 21.45 14.12
CA GLU A 162 2.24 21.50 15.34
C GLU A 162 2.57 20.37 16.32
N LEU A 163 2.83 19.15 15.84
CA LEU A 163 3.20 18.03 16.69
C LEU A 163 4.53 18.28 17.42
N LEU A 164 5.50 18.93 16.77
CA LEU A 164 6.79 19.29 17.38
C LEU A 164 6.65 20.34 18.50
N LYS A 165 5.61 21.18 18.47
CA LYS A 165 5.32 22.14 19.55
C LYS A 165 4.69 21.49 20.79
N ILE A 166 4.15 20.27 20.65
CA ILE A 166 3.47 19.57 21.74
C ILE A 166 4.48 18.72 22.50
N SER A 167 4.79 19.12 23.74
CA SER A 167 5.78 18.43 24.59
C SER A 167 5.29 17.08 25.16
N SER A 168 3.98 16.84 25.20
CA SER A 168 3.41 15.63 25.78
C SER A 168 3.05 14.60 24.71
N VAL A 169 3.65 13.41 24.81
CA VAL A 169 3.35 12.25 23.95
C VAL A 169 1.85 11.91 23.94
N HIS A 170 1.18 12.00 25.09
CA HIS A 170 -0.27 11.76 25.18
C HIS A 170 -1.07 12.81 24.39
N LYS A 171 -0.67 14.09 24.47
CA LYS A 171 -1.31 15.16 23.69
C LYS A 171 -1.01 15.01 22.19
N GLN A 172 0.20 14.61 21.80
CA GLN A 172 0.55 14.31 20.41
C GLN A 172 -0.31 13.16 19.87
N ARG A 173 -0.50 12.08 20.63
CA ARG A 173 -1.42 10.99 20.26
C ARG A 173 -2.83 11.51 20.02
N LYS A 174 -3.36 12.31 20.96
CA LYS A 174 -4.70 12.89 20.84
C LYS A 174 -4.82 13.74 19.57
N ALA A 175 -3.80 14.54 19.28
CA ALA A 175 -3.70 15.36 18.08
C ALA A 175 -3.70 14.53 16.78
N ILE A 176 -2.94 13.43 16.74
CA ILE A 176 -2.90 12.51 15.59
C ILE A 176 -4.28 11.87 15.35
N MET A 177 -4.94 11.41 16.42
CA MET A 177 -6.18 10.64 16.33
C MET A 177 -7.43 11.50 16.13
N HIS A 178 -7.44 12.72 16.68
CA HIS A 178 -8.64 13.57 16.70
C HIS A 178 -8.47 14.90 15.96
N GLY A 179 -7.28 15.18 15.44
CA GLY A 179 -6.95 16.45 14.81
C GLY A 179 -6.50 17.53 15.80
N ILE A 180 -6.13 18.68 15.25
CA ILE A 180 -5.61 19.84 15.99
C ILE A 180 -6.29 21.11 15.48
N ILE A 181 -6.70 21.98 16.39
CA ILE A 181 -7.18 23.32 16.03
C ILE A 181 -5.96 24.24 15.94
N VAL A 182 -5.77 24.88 14.77
CA VAL A 182 -4.73 25.89 14.54
C VAL A 182 -5.36 27.22 14.13
N SER A 183 -4.57 28.28 14.09
CA SER A 183 -5.05 29.62 13.70
C SER A 183 -5.62 29.67 12.28
N ALA A 184 -5.09 28.86 11.37
CA ALA A 184 -5.54 28.76 9.98
C ALA A 184 -6.79 27.86 9.79
N GLY A 185 -7.24 27.15 10.83
CA GLY A 185 -8.39 26.25 10.78
C GLY A 185 -8.17 24.94 11.54
N ASN A 186 -9.02 23.95 11.30
CA ASN A 186 -8.88 22.63 11.93
C ASN A 186 -8.06 21.71 11.03
N LEU A 187 -6.97 21.17 11.56
CA LEU A 187 -6.25 20.06 10.95
C LEU A 187 -7.01 18.78 11.29
N PRO A 188 -7.50 18.01 10.28
CA PRO A 188 -8.19 16.76 10.54
C PRO A 188 -7.25 15.71 11.14
N SER A 189 -7.83 14.65 11.69
CA SER A 189 -7.07 13.49 12.13
C SER A 189 -6.30 12.86 10.98
N LEU A 190 -5.16 12.26 11.29
CA LEU A 190 -4.32 11.60 10.30
C LEU A 190 -5.02 10.36 9.70
N GLU A 191 -5.94 9.74 10.44
CA GLU A 191 -6.81 8.68 9.92
C GLU A 191 -7.61 9.12 8.69
N SER A 192 -8.02 10.39 8.62
CA SER A 192 -8.79 10.90 7.48
C SER A 192 -7.96 10.83 6.19
N LEU A 193 -6.69 11.25 6.27
CA LEU A 193 -5.73 11.08 5.17
C LEU A 193 -5.54 9.61 4.81
N MET A 194 -5.45 8.72 5.81
CA MET A 194 -5.26 7.27 5.57
C MET A 194 -6.41 6.63 4.79
N ARG A 195 -7.62 7.16 4.91
CA ARG A 195 -8.79 6.61 4.21
C ARG A 195 -8.88 7.08 2.76
N THR A 196 -8.48 8.32 2.46
CA THR A 196 -8.71 8.92 1.15
C THR A 196 -7.48 8.90 0.24
N PHE A 197 -6.27 8.75 0.79
CA PHE A 197 -5.04 8.95 0.01
C PHE A 197 -4.91 8.00 -1.19
N GLN A 198 -5.26 6.72 -1.04
CA GLN A 198 -5.16 5.80 -2.17
C GLN A 198 -6.13 6.18 -3.30
N ASP A 199 -7.39 6.46 -2.96
CA ASP A 199 -8.44 6.65 -3.97
C ASP A 199 -8.40 8.04 -4.59
N ASP A 200 -8.28 9.07 -3.76
CA ASP A 200 -8.39 10.46 -4.19
C ASP A 200 -7.06 11.05 -4.66
N VAL A 201 -5.93 10.43 -4.29
CA VAL A 201 -4.58 10.92 -4.64
C VAL A 201 -3.88 9.93 -5.54
N VAL A 202 -3.60 8.70 -5.08
CA VAL A 202 -2.78 7.75 -5.87
C VAL A 202 -3.44 7.41 -7.19
N TYR A 203 -4.73 7.05 -7.19
CA TYR A 203 -5.42 6.61 -8.41
C TYR A 203 -5.92 7.75 -9.31
N ALA A 204 -5.54 9.00 -9.03
CA ALA A 204 -5.84 10.16 -9.87
C ALA A 204 -4.81 10.38 -11.01
N PHE A 205 -3.63 9.75 -10.92
CA PHE A 205 -2.53 9.96 -11.87
C PHE A 205 -2.59 8.99 -13.06
N CYS A 206 -2.29 9.47 -14.26
CA CYS A 206 -2.17 8.66 -15.47
C CYS A 206 -0.89 7.83 -15.48
N ASN A 207 0.23 8.36 -14.99
CA ASN A 207 1.52 7.65 -14.97
C ASN A 207 1.55 6.50 -13.94
N PRO A 208 1.68 5.22 -14.36
CA PRO A 208 1.72 4.08 -13.45
C PRO A 208 2.90 4.09 -12.49
N LEU A 209 4.08 4.55 -12.92
CA LEU A 209 5.27 4.59 -12.07
C LEU A 209 5.10 5.61 -10.93
N LEU A 210 4.46 6.74 -11.21
CA LEU A 210 4.13 7.74 -10.20
C LEU A 210 3.12 7.19 -9.18
N ARG A 211 2.10 6.44 -9.65
CA ARG A 211 1.15 5.76 -8.76
C ARG A 211 1.86 4.79 -7.82
N ASP A 212 2.73 3.94 -8.35
CA ASP A 212 3.47 2.96 -7.56
C ASP A 212 4.37 3.63 -6.53
N GLN A 213 5.06 4.72 -6.92
CA GLN A 213 5.88 5.51 -6.01
C GLN A 213 5.06 6.09 -4.87
N LEU A 214 3.92 6.75 -5.17
CA LEU A 214 3.03 7.33 -4.15
C LEU A 214 2.42 6.28 -3.24
N LEU A 215 1.99 5.15 -3.80
CA LEU A 215 1.44 4.03 -3.03
C LEU A 215 2.48 3.47 -2.08
N LYS A 216 3.74 3.30 -2.53
CA LYS A 216 4.83 2.83 -1.68
C LYS A 216 5.14 3.79 -0.53
N ILE A 217 5.21 5.10 -0.81
CA ILE A 217 5.40 6.15 0.20
C ILE A 217 4.29 6.07 1.26
N PHE A 218 3.02 5.97 0.81
CA PHE A 218 1.87 5.84 1.68
C PHE A 218 1.89 4.59 2.55
N LEU A 219 2.16 3.42 1.97
CA LEU A 219 2.12 2.15 2.70
C LEU A 219 3.22 2.07 3.75
N ASN A 220 4.41 2.61 3.47
CA ASN A 220 5.48 2.71 4.47
C ASN A 220 5.06 3.58 5.65
N PHE A 221 4.38 4.70 5.38
CA PHE A 221 3.87 5.56 6.44
C PHE A 221 2.73 4.91 7.23
N LYS A 222 1.80 4.22 6.55
CA LYS A 222 0.70 3.49 7.17
C LYS A 222 1.20 2.41 8.14
N GLN A 223 2.29 1.70 7.81
CA GLN A 223 2.88 0.72 8.73
C GLN A 223 3.35 1.35 10.04
N ALA A 224 3.87 2.58 10.01
CA ALA A 224 4.27 3.28 11.24
C ALA A 224 3.04 3.61 12.11
N MET A 225 1.92 3.98 11.48
CA MET A 225 0.64 4.22 12.18
C MET A 225 0.11 2.98 12.90
N ASP A 226 0.35 1.79 12.36
CA ASP A 226 -0.10 0.53 12.96
C ASP A 226 0.69 0.14 14.24
N THR A 227 1.79 0.84 14.57
CA THR A 227 2.63 0.54 15.75
C THR A 227 2.12 1.14 17.05
N ASP A 228 1.17 2.09 16.99
CA ASP A 228 0.75 2.93 18.10
C ASP A 228 1.89 3.72 18.79
N ASP A 229 3.13 3.72 18.28
CA ASP A 229 4.25 4.44 18.89
C ASP A 229 4.38 5.86 18.32
N VAL A 230 4.09 6.87 19.14
CA VAL A 230 4.02 8.27 18.70
C VAL A 230 5.35 8.80 18.15
N PRO A 231 6.51 8.60 18.79
CA PRO A 231 7.80 8.94 18.20
C PRO A 231 8.03 8.31 16.82
N THR A 232 7.70 7.02 16.66
CA THR A 232 7.79 6.34 15.37
C THR A 232 6.87 6.97 14.32
N ILE A 233 5.63 7.30 14.68
CA ILE A 233 4.67 7.96 13.79
C ILE A 233 5.17 9.34 13.36
N VAL A 234 5.67 10.16 14.30
CA VAL A 234 6.18 11.52 14.01
C VAL A 234 7.41 11.45 13.10
N SER A 235 8.31 10.51 13.36
CA SER A 235 9.47 10.28 12.49
C SER A 235 9.04 9.85 11.08
N ALA A 236 8.10 8.92 10.99
CA ALA A 236 7.58 8.43 9.71
C ALA A 236 6.83 9.53 8.93
N LEU A 237 6.16 10.48 9.61
CA LEU A 237 5.53 11.64 8.98
C LEU A 237 6.58 12.55 8.32
N SER A 238 7.73 12.76 8.96
CA SER A 238 8.83 13.53 8.36
C SER A 238 9.37 12.85 7.10
N VAL A 239 9.59 11.54 7.16
CA VAL A 239 10.05 10.74 6.00
C VAL A 239 9.01 10.78 4.87
N TYR A 240 7.72 10.64 5.19
CA TYR A 240 6.61 10.73 4.25
C TYR A 240 6.59 12.08 3.53
N ASN A 241 6.71 13.18 4.28
CA ASN A 241 6.77 14.54 3.73
C ASN A 241 7.98 14.74 2.81
N ILE A 242 9.17 14.29 3.24
CA ILE A 242 10.39 14.38 2.42
C ILE A 242 10.22 13.61 1.11
N GLN A 243 9.69 12.39 1.16
CA GLN A 243 9.49 11.56 -0.03
C GLN A 243 8.48 12.18 -1.00
N LEU A 244 7.38 12.74 -0.50
CA LEU A 244 6.42 13.47 -1.34
C LEU A 244 7.03 14.75 -1.94
N LEU A 245 7.83 15.51 -1.20
CA LEU A 245 8.54 16.67 -1.73
C LEU A 245 9.52 16.28 -2.85
N HIS A 246 10.15 15.11 -2.76
CA HIS A 246 10.94 14.56 -3.86
C HIS A 246 10.10 14.24 -5.10
N VAL A 247 8.92 13.62 -4.93
CA VAL A 247 7.96 13.40 -6.03
C VAL A 247 7.61 14.72 -6.74
N VAL A 248 7.39 15.78 -5.96
CA VAL A 248 7.08 17.11 -6.50
C VAL A 248 8.26 17.67 -7.31
N LEU A 249 9.50 17.54 -6.80
CA LEU A 249 10.71 17.96 -7.52
C LEU A 249 10.92 17.19 -8.82
N ASP A 250 10.73 15.87 -8.80
CA ASP A 250 10.89 14.98 -9.95
C ASP A 250 9.84 15.30 -11.03
N SER A 251 8.69 15.85 -10.63
CA SER A 251 7.65 16.36 -11.52
C SER A 251 7.96 17.77 -12.09
N GLY A 252 9.14 18.32 -11.80
CA GLY A 252 9.61 19.61 -12.31
C GLY A 252 9.16 20.84 -11.51
N ILE A 253 8.40 20.66 -10.43
CA ILE A 253 7.93 21.76 -9.59
C ILE A 253 9.00 22.08 -8.54
N LYS A 254 9.50 23.31 -8.54
CA LYS A 254 10.65 23.72 -7.69
C LYS A 254 10.25 24.48 -6.43
N GLN A 255 9.06 25.06 -6.43
CA GLN A 255 8.57 25.94 -5.38
C GLN A 255 7.28 25.39 -4.78
N PHE A 256 7.16 25.54 -3.48
CA PHE A 256 5.97 25.18 -2.72
C PHE A 256 4.92 26.29 -2.88
N GLN A 257 3.70 25.90 -3.25
CA GLN A 257 2.57 26.82 -3.48
C GLN A 257 1.42 26.45 -2.55
N GLY A 258 1.46 27.00 -1.33
CA GLY A 258 0.45 26.73 -0.31
C GLY A 258 -0.68 27.77 -0.29
N ILE A 259 -1.92 27.35 -0.06
CA ILE A 259 -3.11 28.20 -0.15
C ILE A 259 -3.77 28.43 1.22
N VAL A 260 -4.07 27.36 1.97
CA VAL A 260 -4.83 27.35 3.23
C VAL A 260 -3.89 27.35 4.44
N TYR A 261 -3.15 26.27 4.67
CA TYR A 261 -2.12 26.20 5.68
C TYR A 261 -0.80 26.69 5.08
N LYS A 262 -0.06 27.51 5.85
CA LYS A 262 1.20 28.09 5.41
C LYS A 262 2.31 27.76 6.39
N PRO A 263 2.67 26.46 6.54
CA PRO A 263 3.82 26.05 7.33
C PRO A 263 5.12 26.64 6.77
N TYR A 264 5.14 26.90 5.45
CA TYR A 264 6.19 27.61 4.73
C TYR A 264 5.57 28.74 3.91
N ALA A 265 6.37 29.76 3.58
CA ALA A 265 5.92 30.87 2.75
C ALA A 265 5.62 30.41 1.31
N ASP A 266 4.66 31.05 0.65
CA ASP A 266 4.41 30.83 -0.77
C ASP A 266 5.67 31.16 -1.59
N GLY A 267 6.02 30.29 -2.53
CA GLY A 267 7.24 30.40 -3.33
C GLY A 267 8.51 29.85 -2.66
N THR A 268 8.42 29.31 -1.43
CA THR A 268 9.58 28.67 -0.77
C THR A 268 10.13 27.53 -1.64
N LEU A 269 11.45 27.47 -1.81
CA LEU A 269 12.07 26.39 -2.56
C LEU A 269 11.87 25.04 -1.87
N ILE A 270 11.35 24.05 -2.59
CA ILE A 270 11.07 22.71 -2.03
C ILE A 270 12.33 22.06 -1.48
N ARG A 271 13.49 22.29 -2.11
CA ARG A 271 14.78 21.78 -1.62
C ARG A 271 15.15 22.32 -0.25
N ASP A 272 14.75 23.55 0.09
CA ASP A 272 15.05 24.15 1.38
C ASP A 272 14.09 23.62 2.45
N ILE A 273 12.84 23.32 2.09
CA ILE A 273 11.89 22.59 2.94
C ILE A 273 12.48 21.21 3.29
N ILE A 274 12.94 20.44 2.30
CA ILE A 274 13.54 19.11 2.54
C ILE A 274 14.72 19.21 3.52
N LYS A 275 15.64 20.15 3.32
CA LYS A 275 16.78 20.35 4.23
C LYS A 275 16.33 20.65 5.66
N HIS A 276 15.27 21.45 5.83
CA HIS A 276 14.75 21.78 7.14
C HIS A 276 14.16 20.57 7.87
N LEU A 277 13.55 19.62 7.14
CA LEU A 277 12.95 18.41 7.71
C LEU A 277 13.96 17.30 8.04
N GLN A 278 15.19 17.38 7.52
CA GLN A 278 16.26 16.40 7.73
C GLN A 278 17.12 16.68 8.98
N ILE A 279 16.86 17.79 9.68
CA ILE A 279 17.56 18.23 10.91
C ILE A 279 16.78 17.73 12.12
#